data_AF-A6SU60-F1
#
_entry.id   AF-A6SU60-F1
#
_cell.length_a   1.000
_cell.length_b   1.000
_cell.length_c   1.000
_cell.angle_alpha   90.00
_cell.angle_beta   90.00
_cell.angle_gamma   90.00
#
_symmetry.space_group_name_H-M   'P 1'
#
loop_
_entity.id
_entity.type
_entity.pdbx_description
1 polymer ?
#
loop_
_entity_poly.entity_id
_entity_poly.type
_entity_poly.pdbx_seq_one_letter_code
_entity_poly.pdbx_strand_id
1 'polypeptide(L)'
;MEKSIHKIGYAFIAVCLSILFLAILKITLDLVSSNNSAGDAATWLGAFGTVFTLAATIWIATRQTIETRRHNLAKAQIAAAGMRWSLMFFSSELKSLAGFFGNDTHPNQNHIEVSLKTLDLIAEQLWKPEEIMHLVPLPNNCAIHIAGGIDGVKGAHKVLKLLIGDTAEENKSTYPGLHTMLLQASTYFATAAIECKAAANILTKTKTM
;
A
#
# COMPACT_ATOMS: atom_id res chain seq x y z
N MET A 1 12.85 -21.72 -4.16
CA MET A 1 12.73 -22.74 -5.23
C MET A 1 11.70 -22.38 -6.30
N GLU A 2 10.52 -21.84 -5.96
CA GLU A 2 9.46 -21.45 -6.93
C GLU A 2 9.90 -20.55 -8.10
N LYS A 3 10.76 -19.55 -7.87
CA LYS A 3 11.23 -18.66 -8.95
C LYS A 3 12.08 -19.36 -10.02
N SER A 4 12.70 -20.51 -9.71
CA SER A 4 13.50 -21.26 -10.68
C SER A 4 12.61 -22.01 -11.68
N ILE A 5 11.48 -22.54 -11.20
CA ILE A 5 10.52 -23.28 -12.01
C ILE A 5 9.87 -22.35 -13.05
N HIS A 6 9.52 -21.12 -12.66
CA HIS A 6 9.00 -20.14 -13.61
C HIS A 6 10.00 -19.73 -14.68
N LYS A 7 11.29 -19.55 -14.33
CA LYS A 7 12.33 -19.21 -15.32
C LYS A 7 12.53 -20.31 -16.36
N ILE A 8 12.53 -21.57 -15.92
CA ILE A 8 12.65 -22.73 -16.81
C ILE A 8 11.42 -22.83 -17.72
N GLY A 9 10.22 -22.61 -17.18
CA GLY A 9 8.99 -22.59 -17.97
C GLY A 9 8.98 -21.49 -19.05
N TYR A 10 9.38 -20.27 -18.72
CA TYR A 10 9.47 -19.18 -19.71
C TYR A 10 10.53 -19.44 -20.77
N ALA A 11 11.68 -20.00 -20.40
CA ALA A 11 12.71 -20.38 -21.37
C ALA A 11 12.21 -21.45 -22.34
N PHE A 12 11.52 -22.48 -21.83
CA PHE A 12 10.94 -23.52 -22.67
C PHE A 12 9.86 -22.98 -23.62
N ILE A 13 8.94 -22.15 -23.13
CA ILE A 13 7.91 -21.51 -23.96
C ILE A 13 8.56 -20.64 -25.05
N ALA A 14 9.60 -19.86 -24.71
CA ALA A 14 10.31 -19.03 -25.67
C ALA A 14 10.98 -19.87 -26.77
N VAL A 15 11.60 -21.00 -26.40
CA VAL A 15 12.19 -21.94 -27.37
C VAL A 15 11.10 -22.53 -28.28
N CYS A 16 9.99 -23.03 -27.73
CA CYS A 16 8.88 -23.55 -28.53
C CYS A 16 8.30 -22.50 -29.49
N LEU A 17 8.11 -21.26 -29.04
CA LEU A 17 7.64 -20.17 -29.88
C LEU A 17 8.63 -19.82 -30.99
N SER A 18 9.93 -19.84 -30.70
CA SER A 18 10.97 -19.60 -31.71
C SER A 18 11.00 -20.69 -32.78
N ILE A 19 10.84 -21.96 -32.40
CA ILE A 19 10.78 -23.09 -33.35
C ILE A 19 9.52 -22.99 -34.20
N LEU A 20 8.36 -22.70 -33.59
CA LEU A 20 7.10 -22.49 -34.30
C LEU A 20 7.22 -21.34 -35.30
N PHE A 21 7.83 -20.22 -34.87
CA PHE A 21 8.07 -19.06 -35.73
C PHE A 21 8.97 -19.41 -36.92
N LEU A 22 10.08 -20.11 -36.70
CA LEU A 22 10.98 -20.56 -37.78
C LEU A 22 10.29 -21.53 -38.74
N ALA A 23 9.44 -22.43 -38.24
CA ALA A 23 8.67 -23.36 -39.07
C ALA A 23 7.65 -22.60 -39.94
N ILE A 24 6.90 -21.65 -39.36
CA ILE A 24 5.97 -20.80 -40.09
C ILE A 24 6.72 -19.97 -41.13
N LEU A 25 7.84 -19.35 -40.74
CA LEU A 25 8.67 -18.54 -41.63
C LEU A 25 9.15 -19.35 -42.84
N LYS A 26 9.63 -20.58 -42.60
CA LYS A 26 10.04 -21.49 -43.68
C LYS A 26 8.88 -21.81 -44.63
N ILE A 27 7.71 -22.18 -44.09
CA ILE A 27 6.51 -22.48 -44.90
C ILE A 27 6.12 -21.27 -45.74
N THR A 28 6.15 -20.06 -45.18
CA THR A 28 5.86 -18.84 -45.95
C THR A 28 6.90 -18.54 -47.01
N LEU A 29 8.19 -18.76 -46.74
CA LEU A 29 9.26 -18.58 -47.73
C LEU A 29 9.13 -19.58 -48.88
N ASP A 30 8.82 -20.85 -48.58
CA ASP A 30 8.62 -21.90 -49.57
C ASP A 30 7.40 -21.56 -50.47
N LEU A 31 6.28 -21.11 -49.87
CA LEU A 31 5.08 -20.65 -50.60
C LEU A 31 5.35 -19.43 -51.49
N VAL A 32 6.06 -18.42 -50.98
CA VAL A 32 6.42 -17.22 -51.75
C VAL A 32 7.34 -17.57 -52.91
N SER A 33 8.30 -18.48 -52.73
CA SER A 33 9.20 -18.90 -53.81
C SER A 33 8.46 -19.61 -54.95
N SER A 34 7.31 -20.24 -54.65
CA SER A 34 6.53 -21.02 -55.61
C SER A 34 5.57 -20.18 -56.46
N ASN A 35 5.19 -18.98 -56.02
CA ASN A 35 4.24 -18.10 -56.71
C ASN A 35 4.89 -16.73 -57.00
N ASN A 36 5.25 -16.46 -58.26
CA ASN A 36 5.96 -15.26 -58.74
C ASN A 36 5.16 -13.93 -58.68
N SER A 37 4.18 -13.80 -57.79
CA SER A 37 3.42 -12.59 -57.53
C SER A 37 4.12 -11.77 -56.43
N ALA A 38 4.94 -10.79 -56.83
CA ALA A 38 5.68 -9.93 -55.89
C ALA A 38 4.78 -9.19 -54.88
N GLY A 39 3.48 -9.04 -55.17
CA GLY A 39 2.49 -8.41 -54.28
C GLY A 39 2.12 -9.24 -53.06
N ASP A 40 2.15 -10.57 -53.15
CA ASP A 40 1.75 -11.45 -52.04
C ASP A 40 2.82 -11.48 -50.94
N ALA A 41 4.11 -11.47 -51.33
CA ALA A 41 5.22 -11.43 -50.39
C ALA A 41 5.21 -10.18 -49.49
N ALA A 42 4.89 -9.02 -50.07
CA ALA A 42 4.81 -7.75 -49.34
C ALA A 42 3.68 -7.77 -48.29
N THR A 43 2.54 -8.38 -48.63
CA THR A 43 1.38 -8.48 -47.72
C THR A 43 1.69 -9.38 -46.52
N TRP A 44 2.38 -10.51 -46.75
CA TRP A 44 2.82 -11.40 -45.67
C TRP A 44 3.86 -10.76 -44.74
N LEU A 45 4.85 -10.06 -45.30
CA LEU A 45 5.83 -9.32 -44.50
C LEU A 45 5.17 -8.22 -43.65
N GLY A 46 4.18 -7.52 -44.21
CA GLY A 46 3.38 -6.54 -43.48
C GLY A 46 2.63 -7.16 -42.29
N ALA A 47 2.01 -8.32 -42.49
CA ALA A 47 1.28 -9.02 -41.43
C ALA A 47 2.21 -9.52 -40.30
N PHE A 48 3.40 -10.02 -40.60
CA PHE A 48 4.37 -10.36 -39.56
C PHE A 48 4.89 -9.13 -38.81
N GLY A 49 5.13 -8.03 -39.53
CA GLY A 49 5.53 -6.75 -38.94
C GLY A 49 4.53 -6.24 -37.91
N THR A 50 3.22 -6.33 -38.19
CA THR A 50 2.17 -5.91 -37.24
C THR A 50 2.10 -6.81 -36.02
N VAL A 51 2.17 -8.14 -36.18
CA VAL A 51 2.20 -9.09 -35.04
C VAL A 51 3.41 -8.85 -34.15
N PHE A 52 4.60 -8.68 -34.73
CA PHE A 52 5.82 -8.41 -33.97
C PHE A 52 5.74 -7.08 -33.22
N THR A 53 5.21 -6.04 -33.87
CA THR A 53 5.00 -4.72 -33.25
C THR A 53 4.04 -4.80 -32.06
N LEU A 54 2.95 -5.57 -32.19
CA LEU A 54 1.98 -5.78 -31.11
C LEU A 54 2.61 -6.54 -29.94
N ALA A 55 3.35 -7.62 -30.20
CA ALA A 55 4.06 -8.37 -29.17
C ALA A 55 5.11 -7.52 -28.44
N ALA A 56 5.89 -6.73 -29.18
CA ALA A 56 6.86 -5.81 -28.61
C ALA A 56 6.19 -4.74 -27.73
N THR A 57 5.05 -4.21 -28.15
CA THR A 57 4.29 -3.22 -27.38
C THR A 57 3.77 -3.80 -26.07
N ILE A 58 3.19 -5.01 -26.10
CA ILE A 58 2.73 -5.71 -24.88
C ILE A 58 3.90 -5.96 -23.94
N TRP A 59 5.05 -6.39 -24.47
CA TRP A 59 6.25 -6.64 -23.67
C TRP A 59 6.76 -5.37 -22.97
N ILE A 60 6.84 -4.25 -23.69
CA ILE A 60 7.27 -2.95 -23.14
C ILE A 60 6.29 -2.49 -22.06
N ALA A 61 4.98 -2.54 -22.34
CA ALA A 61 3.95 -2.14 -21.38
C ALA A 61 4.00 -3.00 -20.10
N THR A 62 4.23 -4.30 -20.25
CA THR A 62 4.34 -5.23 -19.11
C THR A 62 5.59 -4.91 -18.27
N ARG A 63 6.75 -4.69 -18.91
CA ARG A 63 7.98 -4.32 -18.21
C ARG A 63 7.83 -3.00 -17.45
N GLN A 64 7.26 -1.98 -18.08
CA GLN A 64 7.03 -0.68 -17.46
C GLN A 64 6.10 -0.80 -16.24
N THR A 65 5.06 -1.64 -16.33
CA THR A 65 4.14 -1.90 -15.20
C THR A 65 4.88 -2.56 -14.02
N ILE A 66 5.75 -3.54 -14.29
CA ILE A 66 6.54 -4.22 -13.27
C ILE A 66 7.53 -3.27 -12.60
N GLU A 67 8.24 -2.46 -13.39
CA GLU A 67 9.20 -1.47 -12.87
C GLU A 67 8.49 -0.40 -12.03
N THR A 68 7.39 0.15 -12.53
CA THR A 68 6.57 1.11 -11.79
C THR A 68 6.08 0.53 -10.47
N ARG A 69 5.60 -0.73 -10.47
CA ARG A 69 5.20 -1.42 -9.25
C ARG A 69 6.35 -1.58 -8.26
N ARG A 70 7.55 -1.94 -8.74
CA ARG A 70 8.76 -2.06 -7.89
C ARG A 70 9.17 -0.71 -7.30
N HIS A 71 9.15 0.36 -8.10
CA HIS A 71 9.45 1.71 -7.63
C HIS A 71 8.43 2.18 -6.59
N ASN A 72 7.14 1.98 -6.83
CA ASN A 72 6.08 2.35 -5.89
C ASN A 72 6.20 1.57 -4.58
N LEU A 73 6.50 0.27 -4.65
CA LEU A 73 6.71 -0.56 -3.48
C LEU A 73 7.93 -0.11 -2.67
N ALA A 74 9.04 0.21 -3.33
CA ALA A 74 10.23 0.73 -2.66
C ALA A 74 9.96 2.09 -1.97
N LYS A 75 9.25 3.00 -2.64
CA LYS A 75 8.81 4.28 -2.06
C LYS A 75 7.91 4.05 -0.84
N ALA A 76 6.94 3.16 -0.94
CA ALA A 76 6.03 2.80 0.14
C ALA A 76 6.78 2.29 1.37
N GLN A 77 7.83 1.49 1.17
CA GLN A 77 8.63 0.95 2.26
C GLN A 77 9.51 1.99 2.94
N ILE A 78 10.10 2.92 2.17
CA ILE A 78 10.85 4.04 2.74
C ILE A 78 9.91 4.92 3.58
N ALA A 79 8.72 5.23 3.08
CA ALA A 79 7.69 5.96 3.82
C ALA A 79 7.30 5.21 5.11
N ALA A 80 6.99 3.91 5.02
CA ALA A 80 6.64 3.07 6.17
C ALA A 80 7.73 3.05 7.25
N ALA A 81 9.01 3.00 6.84
CA ALA A 81 10.13 3.03 7.76
C ALA A 81 10.21 4.36 8.53
N GLY A 82 9.96 5.49 7.85
CA GLY A 82 9.92 6.82 8.46
C GLY A 82 8.74 7.00 9.42
N MET A 83 7.58 6.42 9.12
CA MET A 83 6.37 6.59 9.93
C MET A 83 6.35 5.74 11.21
N ARG A 84 7.14 4.66 11.26
CA ARG A 84 7.07 3.66 12.35
C ARG A 84 7.23 4.25 13.75
N TRP A 85 8.20 5.14 13.94
CA TRP A 85 8.46 5.73 15.27
C TRP A 85 7.30 6.62 15.72
N SER A 86 6.82 7.48 14.85
CA SER A 86 5.66 8.34 15.10
C SER A 86 4.38 7.51 15.37
N LEU A 87 4.16 6.40 14.67
CA LEU A 87 3.04 5.49 14.95
C LEU A 87 3.10 4.89 16.37
N MET A 88 4.27 4.43 16.81
CA MET A 88 4.46 3.91 18.17
C MET A 88 4.29 5.00 19.22
N PHE A 89 4.79 6.22 18.94
CA PHE A 89 4.62 7.37 19.81
C PHE A 89 3.13 7.73 19.97
N PHE A 90 2.39 7.91 18.88
CA PHE A 90 0.96 8.21 18.94
C PHE A 90 0.16 7.10 19.62
N SER A 91 0.48 5.83 19.38
CA SER A 91 -0.15 4.72 20.09
C SER A 91 0.06 4.83 21.61
N SER A 92 1.28 5.10 22.05
CA SER A 92 1.61 5.26 23.48
C SER A 92 0.87 6.45 24.11
N GLU A 93 0.87 7.60 23.44
CA GLU A 93 0.18 8.81 23.92
C GLU A 93 -1.33 8.61 24.01
N LEU A 94 -1.95 8.03 22.98
CA LEU A 94 -3.39 7.75 22.99
C LEU A 94 -3.77 6.71 24.04
N LYS A 95 -2.90 5.72 24.30
CA LYS A 95 -3.12 4.76 25.39
C LYS A 95 -3.04 5.42 26.76
N SER A 96 -2.11 6.36 26.95
CA SER A 96 -2.01 7.14 28.19
C SER A 96 -3.26 8.00 28.39
N LEU A 97 -3.68 8.74 27.36
CA LEU A 97 -4.93 9.51 27.33
C LEU A 97 -6.14 8.63 27.63
N ALA A 98 -6.25 7.45 27.01
CA ALA A 98 -7.32 6.51 27.29
C ALA A 98 -7.33 6.12 28.78
N GLY A 99 -6.18 5.81 29.37
CA GLY A 99 -6.06 5.46 30.79
C GLY A 99 -6.64 6.53 31.73
N PHE A 100 -6.49 7.82 31.39
CA PHE A 100 -7.09 8.90 32.16
C PHE A 100 -8.62 8.87 32.16
N PHE A 101 -9.25 8.53 31.03
CA PHE A 101 -10.72 8.45 30.93
C PHE A 101 -11.29 7.11 31.41
N GLY A 102 -10.46 6.10 31.66
CA GLY A 102 -10.89 4.76 32.08
C GLY A 102 -10.89 4.49 33.59
N ASN A 103 -10.16 5.28 34.39
CA ASN A 103 -9.87 4.96 35.80
C ASN A 103 -10.92 5.42 36.83
N ASP A 104 -12.23 5.42 36.50
CA ASP A 104 -13.35 5.88 37.35
C ASP A 104 -13.17 7.28 38.01
N THR A 105 -12.13 8.00 37.60
CA THR A 105 -11.74 9.30 38.12
C THR A 105 -12.33 10.32 37.17
N HIS A 106 -13.37 11.03 37.64
CA HIS A 106 -13.99 12.09 36.85
C HIS A 106 -12.94 13.16 36.55
N PRO A 107 -12.52 13.32 35.27
CA PRO A 107 -11.53 14.30 34.92
C PRO A 107 -12.07 15.68 35.28
N ASN A 108 -11.28 16.48 36.01
CA ASN A 108 -11.60 17.90 36.14
C ASN A 108 -11.49 18.60 34.76
N GLN A 109 -12.06 19.80 34.66
CA GLN A 109 -12.06 20.58 33.42
C GLN A 109 -10.65 20.84 32.87
N ASN A 110 -9.67 21.06 33.74
CA ASN A 110 -8.27 21.25 33.33
C ASN A 110 -7.71 20.00 32.62
N HIS A 111 -8.06 18.79 33.07
CA HIS A 111 -7.64 17.55 32.40
C HIS A 111 -8.27 17.39 31.02
N ILE A 112 -9.53 17.82 30.85
CA ILE A 112 -10.21 17.82 29.55
C ILE A 112 -9.51 18.79 28.60
N GLU A 113 -9.20 20.01 29.05
CA GLU A 113 -8.48 21.01 28.23
C GLU A 113 -7.07 20.56 27.85
N VAL A 114 -6.32 19.95 28.77
CA VAL A 114 -4.99 19.40 28.49
C VAL A 114 -5.10 18.26 27.48
N SER A 115 -6.06 17.35 27.65
CA SER A 115 -6.30 16.25 26.71
C SER A 115 -6.64 16.76 25.32
N LEU A 116 -7.40 17.86 25.23
CA LEU A 116 -7.77 18.47 23.96
C LEU A 116 -6.55 19.07 23.27
N LYS A 117 -5.72 19.81 24.00
CA LYS A 117 -4.46 20.35 23.46
C LYS A 117 -3.52 19.23 22.99
N THR A 118 -3.43 18.14 23.73
CA THR A 118 -2.63 16.98 23.30
C THR A 118 -3.20 16.38 22.02
N LEU A 119 -4.52 16.24 21.90
CA LEU A 119 -5.15 15.76 20.66
C LEU A 119 -4.99 16.74 19.49
N ASP A 120 -5.01 18.06 19.72
CA ASP A 120 -4.71 19.06 18.69
C ASP A 120 -3.28 18.90 18.17
N LEU A 121 -2.31 18.76 19.07
CA LEU A 121 -0.90 18.53 18.70
C LEU A 121 -0.72 17.23 17.92
N ILE A 122 -1.40 16.15 18.34
CA ILE A 122 -1.39 14.88 17.59
C ILE A 122 -2.02 15.10 16.22
N ALA A 123 -3.19 15.75 16.14
CA ALA A 123 -3.93 15.96 14.90
C ALA A 123 -3.16 16.80 13.87
N GLU A 124 -2.41 17.81 14.31
CA GLU A 124 -1.54 18.62 13.46
C GLU A 124 -0.36 17.83 12.90
N GLN A 125 0.12 16.82 13.64
CA GLN A 125 1.21 15.95 13.25
C GLN A 125 0.74 14.68 12.51
N LEU A 126 -0.57 14.51 12.32
CA LEU A 126 -1.08 13.38 11.55
C LEU A 126 -0.69 13.50 10.08
N TRP A 127 -0.46 12.34 9.47
CA TRP A 127 -0.11 12.25 8.07
C TRP A 127 -1.21 12.75 7.16
N LYS A 128 -0.79 13.38 6.06
CA LYS A 128 -1.73 13.80 5.02
C LYS A 128 -2.25 12.59 4.25
N PRO A 129 -3.47 12.65 3.69
CA PRO A 129 -4.01 11.55 2.89
C PRO A 129 -3.07 11.07 1.77
N GLU A 130 -2.34 12.00 1.15
CA GLU A 130 -1.39 11.69 0.07
C GLU A 130 -0.21 10.85 0.57
N GLU A 131 0.25 11.08 1.79
CA GLU A 131 1.34 10.31 2.40
C GLU A 131 0.89 8.88 2.72
N ILE A 132 -0.36 8.72 3.15
CA ILE A 132 -0.97 7.41 3.42
C ILE A 132 -1.21 6.65 2.12
N MET A 133 -1.59 7.33 1.04
CA MET A 133 -1.76 6.72 -0.28
C MET A 133 -0.47 6.07 -0.79
N HIS A 134 0.70 6.59 -0.43
CA HIS A 134 1.97 5.96 -0.77
C HIS A 134 2.18 4.59 -0.13
N LEU A 135 1.44 4.25 0.93
CA LEU A 135 1.53 2.97 1.62
C LEU A 135 0.61 1.89 1.02
N VAL A 136 -0.31 2.24 0.12
CA VAL A 136 -1.24 1.31 -0.54
C VAL A 136 -0.55 0.12 -1.22
N PRO A 137 0.64 0.25 -1.84
CA PRO A 137 1.34 -0.89 -2.44
C PRO A 137 1.82 -1.95 -1.44
N LEU A 138 1.75 -1.70 -0.12
CA LEU A 138 2.19 -2.66 0.90
C LEU A 138 1.14 -3.75 1.14
N PRO A 139 1.55 -5.03 1.30
CA PRO A 139 0.62 -6.16 1.38
C PRO A 139 -0.14 -6.29 2.71
N ASN A 140 0.27 -5.57 3.75
CA ASN A 140 -0.19 -5.79 5.12
C ASN A 140 -1.27 -4.80 5.57
N ASN A 141 -1.99 -4.13 4.68
CA ASN A 141 -3.04 -3.17 5.06
C ASN A 141 -2.60 -2.02 6.00
N CYS A 142 -1.29 -1.71 6.10
CA CYS A 142 -0.79 -0.66 7.00
C CYS A 142 -1.50 0.69 6.78
N ALA A 143 -1.78 1.05 5.51
CA ALA A 143 -2.53 2.25 5.15
C ALA A 143 -3.94 2.31 5.78
N ILE A 144 -4.64 1.18 5.85
CA ILE A 144 -5.99 1.08 6.39
C ILE A 144 -5.96 1.31 7.90
N HIS A 145 -5.03 0.66 8.61
CA HIS A 145 -4.88 0.84 10.06
C HIS A 145 -4.50 2.28 10.42
N ILE A 146 -3.61 2.93 9.63
CA ILE A 146 -3.28 4.35 9.84
C ILE A 146 -4.53 5.23 9.64
N ALA A 147 -5.28 5.01 8.56
CA ALA A 147 -6.51 5.76 8.30
C ALA A 147 -7.56 5.57 9.41
N GLY A 148 -7.74 4.35 9.91
CA GLY A 148 -8.63 4.05 11.04
C GLY A 148 -8.19 4.71 12.34
N GLY A 149 -6.88 4.74 12.62
CA GLY A 149 -6.33 5.47 13.76
C GLY A 149 -6.59 6.98 13.68
N ILE A 150 -6.39 7.58 12.50
CA ILE A 150 -6.67 9.00 12.23
C ILE A 150 -8.15 9.33 12.43
N ASP A 151 -9.04 8.48 11.92
CA ASP A 151 -10.48 8.67 12.09
C ASP A 151 -10.89 8.57 13.57
N GLY A 152 -10.34 7.60 14.29
CA GLY A 152 -10.53 7.47 15.74
C GLY A 152 -10.06 8.70 16.52
N VAL A 153 -8.91 9.27 16.19
CA VAL A 153 -8.41 10.52 16.80
C VAL A 153 -9.35 11.69 16.50
N LYS A 154 -9.81 11.84 15.25
CA LYS A 154 -10.75 12.90 14.87
C LYS A 154 -12.11 12.75 15.57
N GLY A 155 -12.58 11.51 15.73
CA GLY A 155 -13.80 11.20 16.48
C GLY A 155 -13.66 11.58 17.95
N ALA A 156 -12.59 11.11 18.59
CA ALA A 156 -12.28 11.43 19.99
C ALA A 156 -12.15 12.95 20.21
N HIS A 157 -11.50 13.66 19.27
CA HIS A 157 -11.37 15.12 19.32
C HIS A 157 -12.71 15.85 19.28
N LYS A 158 -13.61 15.44 18.38
CA LYS A 158 -14.97 16.00 18.30
C LYS A 158 -15.75 15.76 19.59
N VAL A 159 -15.69 14.54 20.13
CA VAL A 159 -16.35 14.22 21.41
C VAL A 159 -15.79 15.09 22.52
N LEU A 160 -14.46 15.21 22.63
CA LEU A 160 -13.83 16.01 23.67
C LEU A 160 -14.17 17.50 23.56
N LYS A 161 -14.34 18.04 22.35
CA LYS A 161 -14.84 19.41 22.14
C LYS A 161 -16.25 19.62 22.69
N LEU A 162 -17.13 18.64 22.53
CA LEU A 162 -18.50 18.73 23.07
C LEU A 162 -18.48 18.71 24.61
N LEU A 163 -17.53 18.01 25.22
CA LEU A 163 -17.37 17.98 26.67
C LEU A 163 -16.88 19.32 27.26
N ILE A 164 -16.29 20.21 26.45
CA ILE A 164 -15.90 21.58 26.86
C ILE A 164 -17.14 22.47 26.79
N GLY A 165 -17.96 22.46 27.83
CA GLY A 165 -19.14 23.31 27.95
C GLY A 165 -20.23 22.69 28.82
N ASP A 166 -20.30 21.36 28.81
CA ASP A 166 -21.27 20.59 29.60
C ASP A 166 -20.77 20.36 31.03
N THR A 167 -21.71 20.16 31.95
CA THR A 167 -21.36 19.91 33.36
C THR A 167 -20.71 18.53 33.51
N ALA A 168 -19.78 18.39 34.47
CA ALA A 168 -19.06 17.14 34.70
C ALA A 168 -19.99 15.94 34.98
N GLU A 169 -21.21 16.20 35.46
CA GLU A 169 -22.20 15.19 35.83
C GLU A 169 -22.95 14.64 34.60
N GLU A 170 -23.31 15.50 33.64
CA GLU A 170 -23.90 15.11 32.35
C GLU A 170 -22.92 14.27 31.51
N ASN A 171 -21.64 14.62 31.59
CA ASN A 171 -20.56 14.03 30.80
C ASN A 171 -20.11 12.63 31.26
N LYS A 172 -20.54 12.16 32.45
CA LYS A 172 -20.09 10.87 33.00
C LYS A 172 -20.37 9.69 32.06
N SER A 173 -21.49 9.73 31.35
CA SER A 173 -21.89 8.66 30.43
C SER A 173 -21.03 8.60 29.15
N THR A 174 -20.36 9.70 28.80
CA THR A 174 -19.57 9.84 27.56
C THR A 174 -18.12 9.37 27.73
N TYR A 175 -17.56 9.41 28.94
CA TYR A 175 -16.16 9.01 29.18
C TYR A 175 -15.83 7.56 28.80
N PRO A 176 -16.67 6.55 29.06
CA PRO A 176 -16.41 5.18 28.58
C PRO A 176 -16.35 5.09 27.05
N GLY A 177 -17.20 5.85 26.36
CA GLY A 177 -17.18 5.96 24.90
C GLY A 177 -15.87 6.58 24.40
N LEU A 178 -15.43 7.67 25.04
CA LEU A 178 -14.16 8.31 24.70
C LEU A 178 -12.96 7.40 24.98
N HIS A 179 -12.95 6.71 26.12
CA HIS A 179 -11.92 5.73 26.49
C HIS A 179 -11.78 4.64 25.41
N THR A 180 -12.89 4.03 24.99
CA THR A 180 -12.89 2.98 23.98
C THR A 180 -12.43 3.49 22.61
N MET A 181 -12.85 4.70 22.20
CA MET A 181 -12.38 5.33 20.96
C MET A 181 -10.86 5.57 20.96
N LEU A 182 -10.31 6.14 22.04
CA LEU A 182 -8.87 6.40 22.17
C LEU A 182 -8.07 5.09 22.19
N LEU A 183 -8.57 4.07 22.89
CA LEU A 183 -7.92 2.77 22.95
C LEU A 183 -7.93 2.09 21.58
N GLN A 184 -9.03 2.15 20.84
CA GLN A 184 -9.14 1.62 19.48
C GLN A 184 -8.23 2.37 18.50
N ALA A 185 -8.15 3.70 18.58
CA ALA A 185 -7.21 4.47 17.77
C ALA A 185 -5.75 4.08 18.07
N SER A 186 -5.42 3.90 19.35
CA SER A 186 -4.11 3.42 19.80
C SER A 186 -3.78 2.03 19.22
N THR A 187 -4.73 1.08 19.25
CA THR A 187 -4.48 -0.27 18.72
C THR A 187 -4.31 -0.24 17.21
N TYR A 188 -5.05 0.62 16.49
CA TYR A 188 -4.84 0.83 15.06
C TYR A 188 -3.41 1.31 14.74
N PHE A 189 -2.90 2.31 15.45
CA PHE A 189 -1.53 2.77 15.23
C PHE A 189 -0.46 1.74 15.63
N ALA A 190 -0.69 0.99 16.72
CA ALA A 190 0.21 -0.10 17.12
C ALA A 190 0.29 -1.19 16.04
N THR A 191 -0.86 -1.65 15.54
CA THR A 191 -0.95 -2.65 14.47
C THR A 191 -0.29 -2.14 13.19
N ALA A 192 -0.58 -0.90 12.80
CA ALA A 192 0.09 -0.26 11.66
C ALA A 192 1.62 -0.26 11.81
N ALA A 193 2.16 0.07 12.99
CA ALA A 193 3.60 0.07 13.22
C ALA A 193 4.23 -1.33 13.04
N ILE A 194 3.54 -2.38 13.48
CA ILE A 194 3.96 -3.78 13.33
C ILE A 194 3.93 -4.18 11.85
N GLU A 195 2.84 -3.88 11.15
CA GLU A 195 2.64 -4.21 9.74
C GLU A 195 3.62 -3.50 8.82
N CYS A 196 3.85 -2.21 9.07
CA CYS A 196 4.83 -1.40 8.34
C CYS A 196 6.26 -1.91 8.60
N LYS A 197 6.60 -2.35 9.83
CA LYS A 197 7.88 -3.03 10.12
C LYS A 197 8.01 -4.33 9.34
N ALA A 198 6.96 -5.16 9.33
CA ALA A 198 6.96 -6.43 8.61
C ALA A 198 7.16 -6.22 7.10
N ALA A 199 6.50 -5.21 6.53
CA ALA A 199 6.60 -4.87 5.12
C ALA A 199 8.00 -4.36 4.72
N ALA A 200 8.67 -3.60 5.60
CA ALA A 200 10.05 -3.16 5.39
C ALA A 200 11.06 -4.33 5.36
N ASN A 201 10.83 -5.37 6.17
CA ASN A 201 11.72 -6.54 6.26
C ASN A 201 11.64 -7.48 5.04
N ILE A 202 10.62 -7.38 4.19
CA ILE A 202 10.50 -8.23 2.99
C ILE A 202 11.61 -7.92 1.96
N LEU A 203 12.10 -6.67 1.90
CA LEU A 203 13.19 -6.30 0.99
C LEU A 203 14.52 -6.92 1.34
N THR A 204 14.87 -6.93 2.63
CA THR A 204 16.18 -7.43 3.07
C THR A 204 16.34 -8.90 2.68
N LYS A 205 15.26 -9.68 2.76
CA LYS A 205 15.23 -11.07 2.30
C LYS A 205 15.25 -11.22 0.78
N THR A 206 14.66 -10.28 0.03
CA THR A 206 14.58 -10.38 -1.43
C THR A 206 15.91 -10.02 -2.11
N LYS A 207 16.77 -9.21 -1.47
CA LYS A 207 18.09 -8.84 -2.02
C LYS A 207 19.17 -9.91 -1.81
N THR A 208 18.96 -10.85 -0.87
CA THR A 208 19.90 -11.93 -0.54
C THR A 208 19.60 -13.26 -1.26
N MET A 209 18.64 -13.28 -2.18
CA MET A 209 18.24 -14.44 -2.99
C MET A 209 18.36 -14.13 -4.48
#